data_AF-A0A382MDG2-F1
#
_entry.id   AF-A0A382MDG2-F1
#
_cell.length_a   1.000
_cell.length_b   1.000
_cell.length_c   1.000
_cell.angle_alpha   90.00
_cell.angle_beta   90.00
_cell.angle_gamma   90.00
#
_symmetry.space_group_name_H-M   'P 1'
#
loop_
_entity.id
_entity.type
_entity.pdbx_description
1 polymer ?
#
loop_
_entity_poly.entity_id
_entity_poly.type
_entity_poly.pdbx_seq_one_letter_code
_entity_poly.pdbx_strand_id
1 'polypeptide(L)' 'MESLEAQLLAADIGIDTVDEILDVIKRYSNNDIESKIREYMISIMPEYNYPKKVQGPTVIMIVGVNG' A
#
# COMPACT_ATOMS: atom_id res chain seq x y z
N MET A 1 8.08 2.41 19.52
CA MET A 1 7.92 2.94 18.15
C MET A 1 8.92 2.30 17.21
N GLU A 2 10.22 2.31 17.54
CA GLU A 2 11.29 1.66 16.76
C GLU A 2 11.05 0.18 16.43
N SER A 3 10.53 -0.62 17.38
CA SER A 3 10.20 -2.03 17.12
C SER A 3 9.12 -2.22 16.05
N LEU A 4 8.13 -1.31 16.01
CA LEU A 4 7.06 -1.36 15.01
C LEU A 4 7.59 -0.93 13.64
N GLU A 5 8.39 0.12 13.58
CA GLU A 5 9.06 0.57 12.36
C GLU A 5 9.91 -0.55 11.75
N ALA A 6 10.73 -1.22 12.56
CA ALA A 6 11.53 -2.36 12.11
C ALA A 6 10.67 -3.51 11.57
N GLN A 7 9.52 -3.80 12.20
CA GLN A 7 8.58 -4.82 11.72
C GLN A 7 7.94 -4.44 10.39
N LEU A 8 7.57 -3.17 10.22
CA LEU A 8 6.97 -2.66 8.97
C LEU A 8 8.00 -2.66 7.83
N LEU A 9 9.25 -2.27 8.10
CA LEU A 9 10.34 -2.36 7.12
C LEU A 9 10.64 -3.81 6.74
N ALA A 10 10.64 -4.73 7.71
CA ALA A 10 10.83 -6.17 7.45
C ALA A 10 9.68 -6.79 6.63
N ALA A 11 8.49 -6.17 6.65
CA ALA A 11 7.35 -6.57 5.83
C ALA A 11 7.44 -6.07 4.37
N ASP A 12 8.50 -5.34 4.01
CA ASP A 12 8.77 -4.86 2.64
C ASP A 12 7.63 -4.04 2.01
N ILE A 13 6.97 -3.19 2.81
CA ILE A 13 5.88 -2.31 2.35
C ILE A 13 6.39 -0.96 1.76
N GLY A 14 7.71 -0.76 1.72
CA GLY A 14 8.37 0.45 1.26
C GLY A 14 8.55 1.50 2.37
N ILE A 15 9.71 2.18 2.36
CA ILE A 15 10.12 3.12 3.42
C ILE A 15 9.13 4.29 3.58
N ASP A 16 8.67 4.88 2.47
CA ASP A 16 7.73 6.00 2.48
C ASP A 16 6.38 5.59 3.13
N THR A 17 5.91 4.37 2.85
CA THR A 17 4.70 3.81 3.45
C THR A 17 4.86 3.60 4.96
N VAL A 18 6.05 3.16 5.40
CA VAL A 18 6.34 3.01 6.83
C VAL A 18 6.26 4.35 7.55
N ASP A 19 6.93 5.37 7.03
CA ASP A 19 6.98 6.70 7.64
C ASP A 19 5.58 7.30 7.82
N GLU A 20 4.74 7.20 6.79
CA GLU A 20 3.37 7.70 6.84
C GLU A 20 2.47 6.92 7.82
N ILE A 21 2.60 5.59 7.91
CA ILE A 21 1.88 4.78 8.90
C ILE A 21 2.27 5.20 10.33
N LEU A 22 3.58 5.41 10.57
CA LEU A 22 4.07 5.88 11.86
C LEU A 22 3.54 7.28 12.20
N ASP A 23 3.40 8.14 11.20
CA ASP A 23 2.80 9.46 11.33
C ASP A 23 1.31 9.40 11.65
N VAL A 24 0.56 8.50 11.03
CA VAL A 24 -0.85 8.23 11.39
C VAL A 24 -0.94 7.80 12.85
N ILE A 25 -0.08 6.89 13.31
CA ILE A 25 -0.06 6.41 14.70
C ILE A 25 0.30 7.53 15.69
N LYS A 26 1.21 8.45 15.34
CA LYS A 26 1.53 9.63 16.19
C LYS A 26 0.36 10.60 16.31
N ARG A 27 -0.40 10.79 15.22
CA ARG A 27 -1.50 11.77 15.14
C ARG A 27 -2.77 11.28 15.83
N TYR A 28 -2.99 9.97 15.89
CA TYR A 28 -4.17 9.37 16.49
C TYR A 28 -3.78 8.49 17.67
N SER A 29 -4.17 8.85 18.89
CA SER A 29 -3.81 8.14 20.13
C SER A 29 -4.94 7.28 20.71
N ASN A 30 -5.99 7.01 19.92
CA ASN A 30 -7.30 6.57 20.43
C ASN A 30 -7.72 5.23 19.79
N ASN A 31 -8.84 4.64 20.22
CA ASN A 31 -9.39 3.35 19.75
C ASN A 31 -9.64 3.22 18.22
N ASP A 32 -9.35 4.26 17.43
CA ASP A 32 -9.60 4.32 15.99
C ASP A 32 -8.31 4.23 15.13
N ILE A 33 -7.14 3.96 15.74
CA ILE A 33 -5.85 3.86 15.02
C ILE A 33 -5.92 2.88 13.85
N GLU A 34 -6.51 1.70 14.06
CA GLU A 34 -6.63 0.68 13.00
C GLU A 34 -7.42 1.20 11.80
N SER A 35 -8.53 1.91 12.04
CA SER A 35 -9.34 2.50 10.99
C SER A 35 -8.54 3.55 10.20
N LYS A 36 -7.77 4.39 10.90
CA LYS A 36 -6.94 5.43 10.26
C LYS A 36 -5.79 4.87 9.44
N ILE A 37 -5.15 3.80 9.91
CA ILE A 37 -4.15 3.09 9.12
C ILE A 37 -4.80 2.49 7.87
N ARG A 38 -5.97 1.85 8.01
CA ARG A 38 -6.73 1.28 6.87
C ARG A 38 -7.13 2.35 5.85
N GLU A 39 -7.69 3.47 6.30
CA GLU A 39 -8.07 4.60 5.44
C GLU A 39 -6.86 5.11 4.65
N TYR A 40 -5.72 5.29 5.31
CA TYR A 40 -4.47 5.67 4.65
C TYR A 40 -4.03 4.63 3.62
N MET A 41 -3.97 3.34 3.99
CA MET A 41 -3.56 2.27 3.08
C MET A 41 -4.44 2.21 1.82
N ILE A 42 -5.75 2.40 1.96
CA ILE A 42 -6.67 2.47 0.81
C ILE A 42 -6.38 3.71 -0.04
N SER A 43 -6.08 4.86 0.58
CA SER A 43 -5.84 6.11 -0.14
C SER A 43 -4.59 6.09 -1.03
N ILE A 44 -3.60 5.27 -0.69
CA ILE A 44 -2.36 5.12 -1.46
C ILE A 44 -2.43 4.00 -2.50
N MET A 45 -3.48 3.16 -2.48
CA MET A 45 -3.65 2.17 -3.52
C MET A 45 -3.87 2.87 -4.87
N PRO A 46 -3.19 2.43 -5.93
CA PRO A 46 -3.44 2.97 -7.26
C PRO A 46 -4.90 2.75 -7.64
N GLU A 47 -5.47 3.66 -8.42
CA GLU A 47 -6.82 3.48 -8.95
C GLU A 47 -6.92 2.14 -9.68
N TYR A 48 -8.01 1.42 -9.42
CA TYR A 48 -8.30 0.15 -10.09
C TYR A 48 -8.50 0.40 -11.58
N ASN A 49 -7.45 0.18 -12.36
CA ASN A 49 -7.51 0.34 -13.80
C ASN A 49 -7.94 -1.00 -14.42
N TYR A 50 -9.25 -1.22 -14.52
CA TYR A 50 -9.76 -2.38 -15.24
C TYR A 50 -9.38 -2.25 -16.72
N PRO A 51 -8.63 -3.22 -17.29
CA PRO A 51 -8.33 -3.19 -18.70
C PRO A 51 -9.65 -3.17 -19.48
N LYS A 52 -9.81 -2.17 -20.34
CA LYS A 52 -11.02 -2.04 -21.17
C LYS A 52 -11.19 -3.30 -22.00
N LYS A 53 -12.42 -3.81 -22.11
CA LYS A 53 -12.73 -4.90 -23.02
C LYS A 53 -12.39 -4.46 -24.45
N VAL A 54 -11.42 -5.14 -25.06
CA VAL A 54 -11.07 -4.96 -26.46
C VAL A 54 -11.96 -5.90 -27.29
N GLN A 55 -12.66 -5.37 -28.29
CA GLN A 55 -13.44 -6.19 -29.22
C GLN A 55 -12.50 -6.65 -30.35
N GLY A 56 -12.10 -7.92 -30.29
CA GLY A 56 -11.23 -8.56 -31.28
C GLY A 56 -10.10 -9.37 -30.65
N PRO A 57 -9.30 -10.08 -31.47
CA PRO A 57 -8.12 -10.80 -30.98
C PRO A 57 -7.19 -9.85 -30.22
N THR A 58 -6.84 -10.21 -28.98
CA THR A 58 -6.05 -9.37 -28.07
C THR A 58 -4.79 -10.13 -27.65
N VAL A 59 -3.65 -9.45 -27.69
CA VAL A 59 -2.38 -9.94 -27.12
C VAL A 59 -2.08 -9.14 -25.86
N ILE A 60 -1.87 -9.81 -24.73
CA ILE A 60 -1.46 -9.20 -23.47
C ILE A 60 0.02 -9.51 -23.26
N MET A 61 0.85 -8.48 -23.20
CA MET A 61 2.26 -8.62 -22.86
C MET A 61 2.41 -8.51 -21.34
N ILE A 62 2.91 -9.58 -20.72
CA ILE A 62 3.23 -9.61 -19.29
C ILE A 62 4.75 -9.40 -19.17
N VAL A 63 5.14 -8.41 -18.38
CA VAL A 63 6.55 -8.08 -18.11
C VAL A 63 6.79 -8.11 -16.60
N GLY A 64 8.00 -8.51 -16.21
CA GLY A 64 8.43 -8.57 -14.83
C GLY A 64 9.96 -8.53 -14.73
N VAL A 65 10.47 -8.35 -13.52
CA VAL A 65 11.90 -8.54 -13.23
C VAL A 65 12.19 -10.04 -13.07
N ASN A 66 13.45 -10.44 -13.20
CA ASN A 66 13.85 -11.82 -12.91
C ASN A 66 13.57 -12.14 -11.43
N GLY A 67 12.91 -13.27 -11.20
CA GLY A 67 12.67 -13.81 -9.85
C GLY A 67 13.92 -14.39 -9.20
#